data_AF-A0A1F8MWC8-F1
#
_entry.id   AF-A0A1F8MWC8-F1
#
_cell.length_a   1.000
_cell.length_b   1.000
_cell.length_c   1.000
_cell.angle_alpha   90.00
_cell.angle_beta   90.00
_cell.angle_gamma   90.00
#
_symmetry.space_group_name_H-M   'P 1'
#
loop_
_entity.id
_entity.type
_entity.pdbx_description
1 polymer ?
#
loop_
_entity_poly.entity_id
_entity_poly.type
_entity_poly.pdbx_seq_one_letter_code
_entity_poly.pdbx_strand_id
1 'polypeptide(L)'
;MGVAAAFPKPFCSLTEDSYGFRRASQPYNDGTIATFARRFGRPKLKIRVNPETRLIEHVEVLRNSTCGSVAHAAKGMVGLSADEADTKAGLILHHYPCLCSMNQEWLDDSLHDTLMHASGYIMNEEVAEQVKPYKIPPQYLTPEGHVEDKQGH
;
A
#
# COMPACT_ATOMS: atom_id res chain seq x y z
N MET A 1 -33.40 9.45 1.72
CA MET A 1 -32.85 8.46 2.67
C MET A 1 -31.96 9.07 3.74
N GLY A 2 -31.36 10.27 3.60
CA GLY A 2 -30.75 10.98 4.75
C GLY A 2 -29.59 10.26 5.45
N VAL A 3 -28.98 9.26 4.80
CA VAL A 3 -27.89 8.43 5.32
C VAL A 3 -26.65 8.71 4.48
N ALA A 4 -25.55 9.07 5.14
CA ALA A 4 -24.24 9.17 4.51
C ALA A 4 -23.71 7.78 4.14
N ALA A 5 -23.10 7.66 2.96
CA ALA A 5 -22.54 6.41 2.48
C ALA A 5 -21.24 6.66 1.72
N ALA A 6 -20.30 5.73 1.86
CA ALA A 6 -19.05 5.67 1.10
C ALA A 6 -18.91 4.27 0.52
N PHE A 7 -18.49 4.17 -0.75
CA PHE A 7 -18.37 2.90 -1.48
C PHE A 7 -16.93 2.69 -1.96
N PRO A 8 -15.98 2.48 -1.03
CA PRO A 8 -14.57 2.34 -1.35
C PRO A 8 -14.32 1.11 -2.23
N LYS A 9 -13.49 1.28 -3.27
CA LYS A 9 -13.05 0.22 -4.18
C LYS A 9 -11.52 0.24 -4.32
N PRO A 10 -10.79 -0.68 -3.66
CA PRO A 10 -11.23 -1.62 -2.62
C PRO A 10 -11.53 -0.91 -1.28
N PHE A 11 -12.01 -1.63 -0.27
CA PHE A 11 -12.23 -1.05 1.08
C PHE A 11 -10.96 -0.41 1.67
N CYS A 12 -9.79 -0.99 1.36
CA CYS A 12 -8.48 -0.44 1.71
C CYS A 12 -8.18 0.93 1.03
N SER A 13 -9.08 1.50 0.23
CA SER A 13 -8.94 2.87 -0.29
C SER A 13 -9.57 3.93 0.62
N LEU A 14 -10.37 3.53 1.62
CA LEU A 14 -11.07 4.47 2.51
C LEU A 14 -10.08 5.21 3.42
N THR A 15 -10.10 6.55 3.37
CA THR A 15 -9.45 7.47 4.31
C THR A 15 -10.49 8.28 5.07
N GLU A 16 -10.05 9.19 5.93
CA GLU A 16 -10.89 10.07 6.76
C GLU A 16 -11.69 11.10 5.94
N ASP A 17 -11.32 11.30 4.68
CA ASP A 17 -11.82 12.38 3.81
C ASP A 17 -12.13 11.95 2.38
N SER A 18 -11.69 10.75 1.96
CA SER A 18 -11.92 10.24 0.61
C SER A 18 -11.96 8.71 0.55
N TYR A 19 -12.37 8.20 -0.60
CA TYR A 19 -12.25 6.78 -0.95
C TYR A 19 -12.03 6.65 -2.45
N GLY A 20 -11.65 5.46 -2.91
CA GLY A 20 -11.40 5.17 -4.33
C GLY A 20 -9.90 5.08 -4.62
N PHE A 21 -9.56 4.23 -5.59
CA PHE A 21 -8.18 3.94 -5.93
C PHE A 21 -7.67 4.92 -7.00
N ARG A 22 -6.48 5.49 -6.76
CA ARG A 22 -5.77 6.40 -7.69
C ARG A 22 -6.68 7.52 -8.21
N ARG A 23 -6.96 7.54 -9.51
CA ARG A 23 -7.70 8.62 -10.21
C ARG A 23 -9.20 8.57 -9.94
N ALA A 24 -9.71 7.46 -9.42
CA ALA A 24 -11.10 7.32 -9.01
C ALA A 24 -11.38 7.82 -7.58
N SER A 25 -10.44 8.55 -6.95
CA SER A 25 -10.64 9.11 -5.62
C SER A 25 -11.79 10.11 -5.60
N GLN A 26 -12.70 9.95 -4.65
CA GLN A 26 -13.83 10.84 -4.40
C GLN A 26 -13.80 11.33 -2.96
N PRO A 27 -13.95 12.64 -2.73
CA PRO A 27 -14.05 13.18 -1.38
C PRO A 27 -15.41 12.85 -0.78
N TYR A 28 -15.47 12.75 0.54
CA TYR A 28 -16.71 12.75 1.30
C TYR A 28 -16.56 13.65 2.54
N ASN A 29 -17.68 14.01 3.16
CA ASN A 29 -17.67 14.78 4.39
C ASN A 29 -18.73 14.22 5.35
N ASP A 30 -18.31 13.27 6.18
CA ASP A 30 -19.13 12.70 7.24
C ASP A 30 -18.25 12.30 8.42
N GLY A 31 -18.54 12.85 9.60
CA GLY A 31 -17.73 12.62 10.81
C GLY A 31 -17.80 11.19 11.35
N THR A 32 -18.88 10.46 11.06
CA THR A 32 -19.06 9.08 11.50
C THR A 32 -18.20 8.14 10.65
N ILE A 33 -18.28 8.29 9.32
CA ILE A 33 -17.43 7.54 8.38
C ILE A 33 -15.96 7.87 8.63
N ALA A 34 -15.61 9.14 8.84
CA ALA A 34 -14.24 9.55 9.16
C ALA A 34 -13.73 8.93 10.47
N THR A 35 -14.59 8.81 11.49
CA THR A 35 -14.23 8.18 12.77
C THR A 35 -13.94 6.70 12.62
N PHE A 36 -14.74 6.01 11.81
CA PHE A 36 -14.47 4.64 11.43
C PHE A 36 -13.15 4.52 10.64
N ALA A 37 -12.93 5.42 9.67
CA ALA A 37 -11.78 5.44 8.79
C ALA A 37 -10.45 5.72 9.50
N ARG A 38 -10.46 6.29 10.71
CA ARG A 38 -9.26 6.40 11.56
C ARG A 38 -8.76 5.05 12.07
N ARG A 39 -9.65 4.05 12.18
CA ARG A 39 -9.31 2.72 12.72
C ARG A 39 -9.23 1.65 11.64
N PHE A 40 -10.05 1.76 10.60
CA PHE A 40 -10.14 0.78 9.53
C PHE A 40 -10.21 1.44 8.15
N GLY A 41 -9.51 0.91 7.16
CA GLY A 41 -9.52 1.47 5.80
C GLY A 41 -8.15 1.33 5.16
N ARG A 42 -7.62 2.43 4.62
CA ARG A 42 -6.28 2.47 4.01
C ARG A 42 -5.20 2.10 5.03
N PRO A 43 -4.39 1.05 4.84
CA PRO A 43 -3.38 0.64 5.81
C PRO A 43 -2.50 1.82 6.27
N LYS A 44 -2.18 1.86 7.56
CA LYS A 44 -1.13 2.73 8.11
C LYS A 44 -0.28 1.93 9.06
N LEU A 45 1.02 1.91 8.81
CA LEU A 45 2.00 1.12 9.51
C LEU A 45 3.11 1.99 10.09
N LYS A 46 3.78 1.46 11.11
CA LYS A 46 5.07 1.96 11.55
C LYS A 46 6.03 0.79 11.59
N ILE A 47 7.02 0.82 10.70
CA ILE A 47 7.96 -0.29 10.49
C ILE A 47 9.30 0.09 11.12
N ARG A 48 9.85 -0.80 11.95
CA ARG A 48 11.22 -0.70 12.45
C ARG A 48 12.10 -1.66 11.66
N VAL A 49 13.13 -1.11 11.04
CA VAL A 49 14.14 -1.84 10.27
C VAL A 49 15.48 -1.73 10.98
N ASN A 50 16.20 -2.83 11.08
CA ASN A 50 17.57 -2.85 11.56
C ASN A 50 18.48 -2.17 10.54
N PRO A 51 19.23 -1.10 10.86
CA PRO A 51 20.04 -0.38 9.87
C PRO A 51 21.25 -1.17 9.37
N GLU A 52 21.76 -2.13 10.14
CA GLU A 52 22.94 -2.93 9.77
C GLU A 52 22.56 -4.13 8.91
N THR A 53 21.56 -4.90 9.35
CA THR A 53 21.12 -6.12 8.63
C THR A 53 20.07 -5.83 7.57
N ARG A 54 19.40 -4.66 7.64
CA ARG A 54 18.30 -4.22 6.77
C ARG A 54 17.07 -5.11 6.84
N LEU A 55 16.93 -5.89 7.91
CA LEU A 55 15.78 -6.74 8.19
C LEU A 55 14.71 -5.97 8.98
N ILE A 56 13.44 -6.24 8.69
CA ILE A 56 12.32 -5.73 9.47
C ILE A 56 12.30 -6.43 10.84
N GLU A 57 12.41 -5.65 11.91
CA GLU A 57 12.36 -6.17 13.29
C GLU A 57 10.94 -6.12 13.87
N HIS A 58 10.14 -5.14 13.45
CA HIS A 58 8.81 -4.93 14.01
C HIS A 58 7.91 -4.14 13.04
N VAL A 59 6.63 -4.48 13.04
CA VAL A 59 5.58 -3.78 12.29
C VAL A 59 4.41 -3.48 13.22
N GLU A 60 4.19 -2.20 13.52
CA GLU A 60 3.03 -1.74 14.26
C GLU A 60 1.90 -1.37 13.29
N VAL A 61 0.68 -1.84 13.57
CA VAL A 61 -0.51 -1.53 12.76
C VAL A 61 -1.29 -0.39 13.40
N LEU A 62 -1.11 0.82 12.87
CA LEU A 62 -1.82 2.01 13.32
C LEU A 62 -3.26 2.02 12.80
N ARG A 63 -3.45 1.63 11.54
CA ARG A 63 -4.76 1.46 10.88
C ARG A 63 -4.81 0.14 10.13
N ASN A 64 -5.84 -0.66 10.43
CA ASN A 64 -5.99 -2.02 9.89
C ASN A 64 -7.00 -2.05 8.74
N SER A 65 -7.09 -3.17 8.03
CA SER A 65 -8.26 -3.49 7.21
C SER A 65 -9.36 -4.11 8.10
N THR A 66 -10.62 -3.97 7.69
CA THR A 66 -11.76 -4.58 8.40
C THR A 66 -11.73 -6.10 8.37
N CYS A 67 -11.18 -6.69 7.30
CA CYS A 67 -11.02 -8.14 7.19
C CYS A 67 -9.88 -8.68 8.07
N GLY A 68 -8.91 -7.85 8.47
CA GLY A 68 -7.73 -8.24 9.26
C GLY A 68 -6.49 -8.58 8.44
N SER A 69 -6.56 -8.44 7.11
CA SER A 69 -5.45 -8.75 6.20
C SER A 69 -4.19 -7.92 6.45
N VAL A 70 -4.31 -6.66 6.89
CA VAL A 70 -3.16 -5.80 7.19
C VAL A 70 -2.42 -6.30 8.43
N ALA A 71 -3.15 -6.72 9.48
CA ALA A 71 -2.54 -7.33 10.66
C ALA A 71 -1.88 -8.68 10.36
N HIS A 72 -2.43 -9.46 9.43
CA HIS A 72 -1.78 -10.67 8.93
C HIS A 72 -0.47 -10.34 8.20
N ALA A 73 -0.51 -9.41 7.25
CA ALA A 73 0.66 -8.98 6.49
C ALA A 73 1.75 -8.41 7.40
N ALA A 74 1.39 -7.59 8.39
CA ALA A 74 2.33 -7.05 9.37
C ALA A 74 3.13 -8.13 10.10
N LYS A 75 2.49 -9.24 10.49
CA LYS A 75 3.19 -10.38 11.12
C LYS A 75 4.10 -11.09 10.14
N GLY A 76 3.65 -11.30 8.90
CA GLY A 76 4.43 -11.98 7.87
C GLY A 76 5.63 -11.20 7.34
N MET A 77 5.68 -9.89 7.58
CA MET A 77 6.79 -9.04 7.14
C MET A 77 8.00 -9.04 8.08
N VAL A 78 7.86 -9.47 9.33
CA VAL A 78 8.99 -9.52 10.28
C VAL A 78 10.04 -10.51 9.76
N GLY A 79 11.30 -10.06 9.69
CA GLY A 79 12.42 -10.82 9.16
C GLY A 79 12.64 -10.66 7.64
N LEU A 80 11.76 -9.97 6.92
CA LEU A 80 12.01 -9.65 5.51
C LEU A 80 13.09 -8.57 5.37
N SER A 81 13.85 -8.64 4.27
CA SER A 81 14.73 -7.54 3.86
C SER A 81 13.91 -6.33 3.39
N ALA A 82 14.38 -5.13 3.76
CA ALA A 82 13.82 -3.87 3.26
C ALA A 82 13.76 -3.80 1.72
N ASP A 83 14.66 -4.50 1.02
CA ASP A 83 14.71 -4.48 -0.45
C ASP A 83 13.47 -5.11 -1.11
N GLU A 84 12.84 -6.07 -0.44
CA GLU A 84 11.72 -6.88 -0.96
C GLU A 84 10.42 -6.71 -0.16
N ALA A 85 10.47 -5.99 0.95
CA ALA A 85 9.36 -5.86 1.88
C ALA A 85 8.11 -5.30 1.21
N ASP A 86 8.26 -4.25 0.40
CA ASP A 86 7.16 -3.61 -0.32
C ASP A 86 6.53 -4.57 -1.33
N THR A 87 7.30 -5.28 -2.14
CA THR A 87 6.76 -6.23 -3.13
C THR A 87 6.09 -7.44 -2.47
N LYS A 88 6.65 -7.92 -1.34
CA LYS A 88 6.11 -9.08 -0.59
C LYS A 88 4.88 -8.74 0.26
N ALA A 89 4.72 -7.50 0.73
CA ALA A 89 3.63 -7.12 1.62
C ALA A 89 2.24 -7.44 1.02
N GLY A 90 2.02 -7.04 -0.23
CA GLY A 90 0.80 -7.32 -0.98
C GLY A 90 0.59 -8.81 -1.24
N LEU A 91 1.66 -9.57 -1.51
CA LEU A 91 1.57 -11.02 -1.69
C LEU A 91 1.18 -11.74 -0.40
N ILE A 92 1.72 -11.31 0.75
CA ILE A 92 1.32 -11.85 2.05
C ILE A 92 -0.15 -11.50 2.33
N LEU A 93 -0.57 -10.28 2.00
CA LEU A 93 -1.97 -9.86 2.11
C LEU A 93 -2.90 -10.77 1.29
N HIS A 94 -2.49 -11.19 0.09
CA HIS A 94 -3.28 -12.10 -0.77
C HIS A 94 -3.54 -13.47 -0.13
N HIS A 95 -2.66 -13.95 0.75
CA HIS A 95 -2.80 -15.25 1.40
C HIS A 95 -3.78 -15.23 2.59
N TYR A 96 -4.37 -14.08 2.91
CA TYR A 96 -5.38 -13.94 3.94
C TYR A 96 -6.81 -13.98 3.33
N PRO A 97 -7.85 -14.49 4.04
CA PRO A 97 -9.24 -14.46 3.60
C PRO A 97 -9.82 -13.03 3.54
N CYS A 98 -9.35 -12.24 2.58
CA CYS A 98 -9.81 -10.90 2.28
C CYS A 98 -11.19 -10.94 1.61
N LEU A 99 -11.97 -9.86 1.76
CA LEU A 99 -13.26 -9.69 1.08
C LEU A 99 -13.11 -9.11 -0.34
N CYS A 100 -11.89 -8.77 -0.77
CA CYS A 100 -11.65 -8.28 -2.12
C CYS A 100 -11.82 -9.41 -3.14
N SER A 101 -12.44 -9.09 -4.26
CA SER A 101 -12.62 -10.02 -5.37
C SER A 101 -11.33 -10.21 -6.17
N MET A 102 -11.14 -11.43 -6.68
CA MET A 102 -10.16 -11.75 -7.72
C MET A 102 -10.71 -11.55 -9.14
N ASN A 103 -11.96 -11.10 -9.29
CA ASN A 103 -12.50 -10.77 -10.60
C ASN A 103 -11.84 -9.50 -11.14
N GLN A 104 -11.52 -9.51 -12.42
CA GLN A 104 -11.04 -8.31 -13.10
C GLN A 104 -12.21 -7.33 -13.29
N GLU A 105 -11.98 -6.07 -12.97
CA GLU A 105 -12.90 -4.98 -13.21
C GLU A 105 -12.13 -3.68 -13.47
N TRP A 106 -12.83 -2.65 -13.93
CA TRP A 106 -12.25 -1.31 -14.09
C TRP A 106 -12.21 -0.63 -12.72
N LEU A 107 -10.99 -0.36 -12.23
CA LEU A 107 -10.73 0.31 -10.96
C LEU A 107 -10.69 1.83 -11.11
N ASP A 108 -10.23 2.29 -12.27
CA ASP A 108 -10.36 3.64 -12.79
C ASP A 108 -10.41 3.59 -14.33
N ASP A 109 -10.41 4.73 -15.01
CA ASP A 109 -10.48 4.83 -16.48
C ASP A 109 -9.24 4.29 -17.22
N SER A 110 -8.21 3.86 -16.49
CA SER A 110 -6.92 3.43 -17.03
C SER A 110 -6.43 2.08 -16.52
N LEU A 111 -7.04 1.52 -15.47
CA LEU A 111 -6.60 0.30 -14.82
C LEU A 111 -7.72 -0.75 -14.79
N HIS A 112 -7.53 -1.80 -15.60
CA HIS A 112 -8.34 -3.02 -15.56
C HIS A 112 -7.60 -4.11 -14.79
N ASP A 113 -7.98 -4.31 -13.52
CA ASP A 113 -7.32 -5.24 -12.61
C ASP A 113 -8.31 -5.73 -11.54
N THR A 114 -7.84 -6.52 -10.58
CA THR A 114 -8.67 -7.05 -9.48
C THR A 114 -8.64 -6.12 -8.27
N LEU A 115 -9.72 -6.11 -7.48
CA LEU A 115 -9.73 -5.43 -6.18
C LEU A 115 -8.66 -5.98 -5.22
N MET A 116 -8.35 -7.28 -5.34
CA MET A 116 -7.29 -7.90 -4.55
C MET A 116 -5.93 -7.30 -4.90
N HIS A 117 -5.57 -7.19 -6.18
CA HIS A 117 -4.33 -6.53 -6.61
C HIS A 117 -4.28 -5.07 -6.18
N ALA A 118 -5.39 -4.34 -6.32
CA ALA A 118 -5.48 -2.96 -5.83
C ALA A 118 -5.18 -2.87 -4.32
N SER A 119 -5.72 -3.79 -3.52
CA SER A 119 -5.44 -3.85 -2.08
C SER A 119 -3.97 -4.17 -1.78
N GLY A 120 -3.35 -5.03 -2.59
CA GLY A 120 -1.92 -5.30 -2.57
C GLY A 120 -1.08 -4.07 -2.91
N TYR A 121 -1.41 -3.34 -3.97
CA TYR A 121 -0.71 -2.10 -4.35
C TYR A 121 -0.75 -1.06 -3.25
N ILE A 122 -1.92 -0.84 -2.63
CA ILE A 122 -2.08 0.09 -1.51
C ILE A 122 -1.17 -0.32 -0.33
N MET A 123 -1.09 -1.62 -0.03
CA MET A 123 -0.23 -2.13 1.04
C MET A 123 1.26 -1.94 0.68
N ASN A 124 1.64 -2.23 -0.57
CA ASN A 124 3.00 -2.08 -1.06
C ASN A 124 3.46 -0.63 -0.98
N GLU A 125 2.59 0.33 -1.35
CA GLU A 125 2.86 1.77 -1.25
C GLU A 125 3.16 2.19 0.21
N GLU A 126 2.31 1.80 1.16
CA GLU A 126 2.51 2.12 2.58
C GLU A 126 3.83 1.53 3.11
N VAL A 127 4.19 0.31 2.71
CA VAL A 127 5.45 -0.33 3.13
C VAL A 127 6.65 0.34 2.46
N ALA A 128 6.56 0.65 1.16
CA ALA A 128 7.62 1.29 0.41
C ALA A 128 8.02 2.63 1.04
N GLU A 129 7.05 3.45 1.47
CA GLU A 129 7.32 4.72 2.17
C GLU A 129 8.16 4.51 3.44
N GLN A 130 7.89 3.44 4.20
CA GLN A 130 8.56 3.17 5.47
C GLN A 130 9.96 2.57 5.28
N VAL A 131 10.16 1.73 4.26
CA VAL A 131 11.43 0.99 4.07
C VAL A 131 12.39 1.68 3.11
N LYS A 132 11.94 2.67 2.33
CA LYS A 132 12.77 3.41 1.36
C LYS A 132 14.14 3.84 1.86
N PRO A 133 14.33 4.35 3.10
CA PRO A 133 15.64 4.75 3.60
C PRO A 133 16.65 3.59 3.78
N TYR A 134 16.19 2.35 3.79
CA TYR A 134 16.99 1.16 4.05
C TYR A 134 17.22 0.30 2.80
N LYS A 135 16.59 0.65 1.66
CA LYS A 135 16.75 -0.09 0.40
C LYS A 135 18.11 0.23 -0.23
N ILE A 136 18.73 -0.78 -0.83
CA ILE A 136 19.90 -0.55 -1.69
C ILE A 136 19.40 0.12 -2.97
N PRO A 137 20.02 1.25 -3.39
CA PRO A 137 19.70 1.85 -4.68
C PRO A 137 19.92 0.84 -5.81
N PRO A 138 19.00 0.74 -6.79
CA PRO A 138 19.20 -0.15 -7.92
C PRO A 138 20.51 0.21 -8.61
N GLN A 139 21.35 -0.80 -8.87
CA GLN A 139 22.54 -0.62 -9.68
C GLN A 139 22.09 -0.37 -11.13
N TYR A 140 22.28 0.85 -11.60
CA TYR A 140 22.05 1.17 -13.01
C TYR A 140 23.20 0.58 -13.83
N LEU A 141 22.88 -0.38 -14.70
CA LEU A 141 23.78 -0.77 -15.78
C LEU A 141 23.79 0.39 -16.77
N THR A 142 24.92 1.11 -16.82
CA THR A 142 25.15 2.09 -17.87
C THR A 142 25.51 1.32 -19.14
N PRO A 143 24.76 1.47 -20.25
CA PRO A 143 25.09 0.79 -21.49
C PRO A 143 26.51 1.18 -21.94
N GLU A 144 27.29 0.21 -22.43
CA GLU A 144 28.58 0.49 -23.04
C GLU A 144 28.38 1.47 -24.22
N GLY A 145 28.93 2.67 -24.10
CA GLY A 145 28.75 3.76 -25.07
C GLY A 145 27.91 4.95 -24.61
N HIS A 146 27.45 5.00 -23.34
CA HIS A 146 26.85 6.21 -22.80
C HIS A 146 27.89 7.34 -22.69
N VAL A 147 27.75 8.36 -23.53
CA VAL A 147 28.52 9.61 -23.44
C VAL A 147 27.72 10.56 -22.56
N GLU A 148 28.23 10.89 -21.37
CA GLU A 148 27.66 11.98 -20.56
C GLU A 148 27.86 13.29 -21.34
N ASP A 149 26.76 13.85 -21.85
CA ASP A 149 26.82 15.12 -22.56
C ASP A 149 27.06 16.23 -21.54
N LYS A 150 28.33 16.62 -21.37
CA LYS A 150 28.72 17.80 -20.57
C LYS A 150 28.31 19.06 -21.32
N GLN A 151 27.03 19.41 -21.22
CA GLN A 151 26.56 20.79 -21.39
C GLN A 151 26.57 21.39 -19.97
N GLY A 152 27.50 22.23 -19.55
CA GLY A 152 28.07 23.34 -20.30
C GLY A 152 26.98 24.38 -20.51
N HIS A 153 26.63 25.14 -19.46
CA HIS A 153 26.45 26.61 -19.36
C HIS A 153 25.93 26.96 -17.96
#